data_AF-A0A358J1L1-F1
#
_entry.id   AF-A0A358J1L1-F1
#
_cell.length_a   1.000
_cell.length_b   1.000
_cell.length_c   1.000
_cell.angle_alpha   90.00
_cell.angle_beta   90.00
_cell.angle_gamma   90.00
#
_symmetry.space_group_name_H-M   'P 1'
#
loop_
_entity.id
_entity.type
_entity.pdbx_description
1 polymer ?
#
loop_
_entity_poly.entity_id
_entity_poly.type
_entity_poly.pdbx_seq_one_letter_code
_entity_poly.pdbx_strand_id
1 'polypeptide(L)'
;LTTPLGSAGIDYAAEGGPRVEIRVQELFGVKTHPSVGGGRVPLTLSLLSPARRPVQVTKDLPGFWAGSWAAVRSEMRGRYPRHPWPEDPANATATTRAKPRGT
;
A
#
# COMPACT_ATOMS: atom_id res chain seq x y z
N LEU A 1 1.72 5.99 11.17
CA LEU A 1 1.32 4.57 11.11
C LEU A 1 2.58 3.72 11.12
N THR A 2 2.72 2.78 12.07
CA THR A 2 3.80 1.78 12.01
C THR A 2 3.46 0.78 10.92
N THR A 3 4.29 0.72 9.89
CA THR A 3 4.21 -0.24 8.79
C THR A 3 5.31 -1.28 9.00
N PRO A 4 5.22 -2.46 8.35
CA PRO A 4 6.27 -3.47 8.45
C PRO A 4 7.68 -2.98 8.03
N LEU A 5 7.78 -1.81 7.38
CA LEU A 5 9.04 -1.22 6.88
C LEU A 5 9.44 0.09 7.56
N GLY A 6 8.64 0.61 8.51
CA GLY A 6 8.94 1.87 9.20
C GLY A 6 7.71 2.64 9.67
N SER A 7 7.77 3.97 9.64
CA SER A 7 6.66 4.84 10.03
C SER A 7 6.22 5.73 8.87
N ALA A 8 4.94 5.65 8.49
CA ALA A 8 4.34 6.58 7.53
C ALA A 8 3.70 7.77 8.28
N GLY A 9 3.91 8.98 7.77
CA GLY A 9 3.27 10.19 8.26
C GLY A 9 1.76 10.11 8.07
N ILE A 10 1.01 10.51 9.10
CA ILE A 10 -0.45 10.58 9.04
C ILE A 10 -0.82 12.05 8.94
N ASP A 11 -1.49 12.43 7.85
CA ASP A 11 -2.10 13.73 7.72
C ASP A 11 -3.48 13.70 8.39
N TYR A 12 -3.54 14.27 9.60
CA TYR A 12 -4.78 14.38 10.37
C TYR A 12 -5.67 15.54 9.91
N ALA A 13 -5.13 16.49 9.13
CA ALA A 13 -5.87 17.64 8.62
C ALA A 13 -6.52 17.37 7.25
N ALA A 14 -6.27 16.21 6.65
CA ALA A 14 -6.83 15.82 5.37
C ALA A 14 -8.36 15.82 5.38
N GLU A 15 -8.94 16.36 4.31
CA GLU A 15 -10.39 16.41 4.11
C GLU A 15 -10.96 14.99 4.04
N GLY A 16 -11.96 14.69 4.87
CA GLY A 16 -12.57 13.35 4.95
C GLY A 16 -11.89 12.35 5.90
N GLY A 17 -10.96 12.82 6.75
CA GLY A 17 -10.38 12.07 7.87
C GLY A 17 -8.88 11.79 7.71
N PRO A 18 -8.25 11.15 8.70
CA PRO A 18 -6.81 10.95 8.72
C PRO A 18 -6.35 10.13 7.51
N ARG A 19 -5.42 10.69 6.73
CA ARG A 19 -4.92 10.11 5.48
C ARG A 19 -3.44 9.74 5.60
N VAL A 20 -3.07 8.66 4.92
CA VAL A 20 -1.68 8.20 4.81
C VAL A 20 -1.35 7.99 3.36
N GLU A 21 -0.27 8.62 2.90
CA GLU A 21 0.32 8.34 1.60
C GLU A 21 1.40 7.29 1.75
N ILE A 22 1.23 6.16 1.07
CA ILE A 22 2.13 5.01 1.23
C ILE A 22 2.25 4.24 -0.07
N ARG A 23 3.45 3.77 -0.39
CA ARG A 23 3.64 2.89 -1.55
C ARG A 23 2.99 1.55 -1.30
N VAL A 24 2.34 1.01 -2.31
CA VAL A 24 1.61 -0.26 -2.20
C VAL A 24 2.51 -1.43 -1.75
N GLN A 25 3.79 -1.41 -2.14
CA GLN A 25 4.79 -2.44 -1.78
C GLN A 25 5.10 -2.47 -0.28
N GLU A 26 4.85 -1.37 0.43
CA GLU A 26 5.07 -1.26 1.87
C GLU A 26 3.91 -1.83 2.68
N LEU A 27 2.77 -2.08 2.03
CA LEU A 27 1.60 -2.70 2.63
C LEU A 27 1.49 -4.19 2.34
N PHE A 28 2.43 -4.79 1.60
CA PHE A 28 2.44 -6.24 1.43
C PHE A 28 2.58 -6.94 2.79
N GLY A 29 1.83 -8.02 2.98
CA GLY A 29 1.74 -8.74 4.25
C GLY A 29 0.73 -8.14 5.24
N VAL A 30 0.17 -6.96 4.95
CA VAL A 30 -0.82 -6.31 5.81
C VAL A 30 -2.22 -6.84 5.46
N LYS A 31 -2.75 -7.67 6.37
CA LYS A 31 -4.08 -8.30 6.24
C LYS A 31 -5.21 -7.49 6.87
N THR A 32 -4.89 -6.59 7.79
CA THR A 32 -5.88 -5.79 8.54
C THR A 32 -5.75 -4.34 8.13
N HIS A 33 -6.89 -3.68 7.91
CA HIS A 33 -6.88 -2.27 7.57
C HIS A 33 -6.38 -1.42 8.77
N PRO A 34 -5.38 -0.55 8.57
CA PRO A 34 -4.81 0.24 9.65
C PRO A 34 -5.77 1.36 10.10
N SER A 35 -5.73 1.66 11.39
CA SER A 35 -6.62 2.64 12.03
C SER A 35 -5.89 3.41 13.13
N VAL A 36 -6.44 4.56 13.53
CA VAL A 36 -5.95 5.39 14.63
C VAL A 36 -6.93 5.39 15.80
N GLY A 37 -6.48 5.89 16.96
CA GLY A 37 -7.29 5.93 18.17
C GLY A 37 -7.64 4.55 18.72
N GLY A 38 -6.76 3.56 18.54
CA GLY A 38 -6.94 2.19 19.03
C GLY A 38 -8.02 1.40 18.27
N GLY A 39 -8.16 1.60 16.96
CA GLY A 39 -9.15 0.89 16.14
C GLY A 39 -10.39 1.69 15.76
N ARG A 40 -10.55 2.91 16.32
CA ARG A 40 -11.80 3.67 16.22
C ARG A 40 -11.98 4.40 14.89
N VAL A 41 -10.88 4.84 14.29
CA VAL A 41 -10.93 5.66 13.07
C VAL A 41 -10.10 4.97 11.97
N PRO A 42 -10.72 4.45 10.91
CA PRO A 42 -9.99 3.85 9.80
C PRO A 42 -9.18 4.91 9.04
N LEU A 43 -7.98 4.55 8.59
CA LEU A 43 -7.10 5.46 7.87
C LEU A 43 -7.44 5.47 6.37
N THR A 44 -7.50 6.65 5.79
CA THR A 44 -7.58 6.76 4.34
C THR A 44 -6.20 6.48 3.74
N LEU A 45 -6.03 5.36 3.03
CA LEU A 45 -4.78 4.99 2.40
C LEU A 45 -4.75 5.49 0.96
N SER A 46 -3.86 6.43 0.68
CA SER A 46 -3.49 6.84 -0.67
C SER A 46 -2.33 5.97 -1.14
N LEU A 47 -2.66 4.93 -1.90
CA LEU A 47 -1.72 3.96 -2.41
C LEU A 47 -0.93 4.56 -3.56
N LEU A 48 0.38 4.59 -3.39
CA LEU A 48 1.32 5.16 -4.35
C LEU A 48 2.06 4.08 -5.14
N SER A 49 2.41 4.43 -6.38
CA SER A 49 3.33 3.67 -7.21
C SER A 49 4.78 3.79 -6.70
N PRO A 50 5.74 3.02 -7.24
CA PRO A 50 7.16 3.15 -6.91
C PRO A 50 7.70 4.58 -7.08
N ALA A 51 7.18 5.30 -8.08
CA ALA A 51 7.52 6.69 -8.37
C ALA A 51 6.72 7.71 -7.53
N ARG A 52 6.08 7.28 -6.44
CA ARG A 52 5.24 8.10 -5.55
C ARG A 52 4.07 8.81 -6.24
N ARG A 53 3.55 8.22 -7.32
CA ARG A 53 2.32 8.73 -7.97
C ARG A 53 1.09 8.05 -7.37
N PRO A 54 -0.01 8.78 -7.08
CA PRO A 54 -1.25 8.17 -6.63
C PRO A 54 -1.77 7.15 -7.64
N VAL A 55 -2.17 5.98 -7.15
CA VAL A 55 -2.75 4.89 -7.97
C VAL A 55 -4.17 4.60 -7.56
N GLN A 56 -4.42 4.48 -6.26
CA GLN A 56 -5.74 4.21 -5.71
C GLN A 56 -5.85 4.82 -4.31
N VAL A 57 -7.03 5.28 -3.95
CA VAL A 57 -7.36 5.63 -2.56
C VAL A 57 -8.30 4.56 -2.00
N THR A 58 -8.02 4.05 -0.80
CA THR A 58 -8.89 3.07 -0.14
C THR A 58 -9.02 3.31 1.36
N LYS A 59 -10.20 3.03 1.91
CA LYS A 59 -10.47 2.93 3.36
C LYS A 59 -10.73 1.47 3.79
N ASP A 60 -10.52 0.52 2.87
CA ASP A 60 -10.63 -0.92 3.10
C ASP A 60 -9.48 -1.62 2.34
N LEU A 61 -8.45 -1.98 3.10
CA LEU A 61 -7.26 -2.63 2.54
C LEU A 61 -7.52 -4.11 2.19
N PRO A 62 -8.18 -4.92 3.04
CA PRO A 62 -8.62 -6.26 2.68
C PRO A 62 -9.45 -6.30 1.39
N GLY A 63 -10.46 -5.43 1.27
CA GLY A 63 -11.30 -5.35 0.07
C GLY A 63 -10.51 -4.94 -1.17
N PHE A 64 -9.54 -4.03 -1.03
CA PHE A 64 -8.62 -3.67 -2.11
C PHE A 64 -7.81 -4.87 -2.60
N TRP A 65 -7.25 -5.68 -1.68
CA TRP A 65 -6.48 -6.87 -2.04
C TRP A 65 -7.31 -7.93 -2.76
N ALA A 66 -8.54 -8.17 -2.30
CA ALA A 66 -9.42 -9.17 -2.90
C ALA A 66 -10.05 -8.72 -4.24
N GLY A 67 -10.17 -7.41 -4.47
CA GLY A 67 -10.84 -6.85 -5.64
C GLY A 67 -9.88 -6.14 -6.60
N SER A 68 -9.74 -4.82 -6.41
CA SER A 68 -9.10 -3.94 -7.39
C SER A 68 -7.58 -4.12 -7.53
N TRP A 69 -6.93 -4.87 -6.63
CA TRP A 69 -5.52 -5.20 -6.75
C TRP A 69 -5.17 -5.90 -8.06
N ALA A 70 -5.99 -6.81 -8.58
CA ALA A 70 -5.66 -7.55 -9.80
C ALA A 70 -5.45 -6.60 -11.01
N ALA A 71 -6.30 -5.59 -11.14
CA ALA A 71 -6.19 -4.57 -12.18
C ALA A 71 -4.97 -3.66 -11.96
N VAL A 72 -4.78 -3.17 -10.73
CA VAL A 72 -3.62 -2.35 -10.36
C VAL A 72 -2.31 -3.09 -10.59
N ARG A 73 -2.24 -4.36 -10.20
CA ARG A 73 -1.08 -5.24 -10.40
C ARG A 73 -0.73 -5.36 -11.87
N SER A 74 -1.72 -5.57 -12.74
CA SER A 74 -1.51 -5.68 -14.19
C SER A 74 -0.90 -4.39 -14.76
N GLU A 75 -1.47 -3.23 -14.41
CA GLU A 75 -0.95 -1.92 -14.83
C GLU A 75 0.48 -1.68 -14.30
N MET A 76 0.69 -1.90 -13.01
CA MET A 76 1.97 -1.64 -12.34
C MET A 76 3.08 -2.56 -12.85
N ARG A 77 2.76 -3.82 -13.18
CA ARG A 77 3.71 -4.77 -13.78
C ARG A 77 4.20 -4.28 -15.15
N GLY A 78 3.32 -3.68 -15.96
CA GLY A 78 3.69 -3.09 -17.24
C GLY A 78 4.59 -1.85 -17.09
N ARG A 79 4.24 -0.91 -16.20
CA ARG A 79 4.99 0.34 -16.00
C ARG A 79 6.29 0.15 -15.21
N TYR A 80 6.34 -0.81 -14.29
CA TYR A 80 7.44 -1.02 -13.34
C TYR A 80 7.85 -2.51 -13.27
N PRO A 81 8.37 -3.09 -14.37
CA PRO A 81 8.63 -4.53 -14.46
C PRO A 81 9.71 -5.06 -13.51
N ARG A 82 10.55 -4.18 -12.95
CA ARG A 82 11.63 -4.54 -12.00
C ARG A 82 11.16 -4.70 -10.56
N HIS A 83 9.93 -4.32 -10.26
CA HIS A 83 9.36 -4.41 -8.92
C HIS A 83 8.56 -5.71 -8.72
N PRO A 84 8.48 -6.23 -7.49
CA PRO A 84 7.64 -7.38 -7.19
C PRO A 84 6.16 -6.98 -7.17
N TRP A 85 5.36 -7.75 -7.90
CA TRP A 85 3.91 -7.59 -8.04
C TRP A 85 3.21 -8.93 -7.73
N PRO A 86 3.09 -9.29 -6.44
CA PRO A 86 2.58 -10.60 -6.01
C PRO A 86 1.10 -10.78 -6.38
N GLU A 87 0.71 -12.03 -6.65
CA GLU A 87 -0.71 -12.37 -6.83
C GLU A 87 -1.46 -12.27 -5.51
N ASP A 88 -0.79 -12.68 -4.43
CA ASP A 88 -1.27 -12.59 -3.06
C ASP A 88 -0.49 -11.51 -2.28
N PRO A 89 -0.94 -10.25 -2.31
CA PRO A 89 -0.26 -9.14 -1.62
C PRO A 89 -0.43 -9.23 -0.10
N ALA A 90 -1.46 -9.92 0.40
CA ALA A 90 -1.77 -10.04 1.82
C ALA A 90 -0.80 -10.99 2.56
N ASN A 91 -0.13 -11.89 1.82
CA ASN A 91 0.91 -12.79 2.35
C ASN A 91 2.32 -12.49 1.82
N ALA A 92 2.49 -11.48 0.96
CA ALA A 92 3.79 -11.13 0.40
C ALA A 92 4.67 -10.35 1.38
N THR A 93 5.99 -10.45 1.22
CA THR A 93 6.94 -9.69 2.03
C THR A 93 6.94 -8.21 1.62
N ALA A 94 6.70 -7.32 2.57
CA ALA A 94 6.83 -5.88 2.40
C ALA A 94 8.24 -5.52 1.91
N THR A 95 8.34 -4.66 0.90
CA THR A 95 9.64 -4.18 0.39
C THR A 95 9.57 -2.72 -0.08
N THR A 96 10.66 -1.99 0.11
CA THR A 96 10.88 -0.67 -0.51
C THR A 96 11.79 -0.74 -1.74
N ARG A 97 12.37 -1.92 -2.03
CA ARG A 97 13.43 -2.10 -3.04
C ARG A 97 12.89 -2.71 -4.33
N ALA A 98 13.38 -2.22 -5.47
CA ALA A 98 13.32 -2.96 -6.72
C ALA A 98 14.22 -4.21 -6.61
N LYS A 99 13.93 -5.27 -7.37
CA LYS A 99 14.73 -6.50 -7.35
C LYS A 99 16.21 -6.14 -7.65
N PRO A 100 17.17 -6.47 -6.79
CA PRO A 100 18.58 -6.21 -7.06
C PRO A 100 19.01 -6.99 -8.31
N ARG A 101 19.87 -6.38 -9.13
CA ARG A 101 20.47 -7.06 -10.29
C ARG A 101 21.25 -8.26 -9.75
N GLY A 102 21.00 -9.45 -10.33
CA GLY A 102 21.64 -10.69 -9.90
C GLY A 102 23.15 -10.54 -9.78
N THR A 103 23.70 -11.08 -8.69
CA THR A 103 25.07 -11.59 -8.69
C THR A 103 25.07 -12.90 -9.47
#